data_AF-T0PW29-F1
#
_entry.id   AF-T0PW29-F1
#
_cell.length_a   1.000
_cell.length_b   1.000
_cell.length_c   1.000
_cell.angle_alpha   90.00
_cell.angle_beta   90.00
_cell.angle_gamma   90.00
#
_symmetry.space_group_name_H-M   'P 1'
#
loop_
_entity.id
_entity.type
_entity.pdbx_description
1 polymer ?
#
loop_
_entity_poly.entity_id
_entity_poly.type
_entity_poly.pdbx_seq_one_letter_code
_entity_poly.pdbx_strand_id
1 'polypeptide(L)'
;MKLAMDAIHTAHSTCASAILPPCLWLRHPSAFRHLVLGLRQPSLVTVAKCAHVVAQILTTATTATTVNALELLTQDTIATMHAAFWRSHDSYKASVLLESICMSLHMLEVQARRKLVGSLDTNGAPPLSLLGRVKACSAHLSSSVKSLVIRSKNSLQTRLSHDASGVDATEETTPPFSYGPIQPPTHCRPPPLLDAAPSLRRIKSNTGIAKAVEHSRVLQEVPHILIPSRIKVLNFVTPAILVEIERRQALRDEFKTALQRALDTSRQDVRRGPSVTDVALRRRHTSQRNQFLVSIATKLYTSAEECAIVEFAATALDPEVQAFFEQNVRPLVSLLQTPHQSPWHRLRFWQR
;
A
#
# COMPACT_ATOMS: atom_id res chain seq x y z
N MET A 1 -3.02 29.41 15.19
CA MET A 1 -3.27 28.21 14.34
C MET A 1 -3.49 28.54 12.88
N LYS A 2 -4.31 29.55 12.52
CA LYS A 2 -4.58 29.94 11.12
C LYS A 2 -3.33 30.10 10.25
N LEU A 3 -2.32 30.83 10.74
CA LEU A 3 -1.04 31.02 10.03
C LEU A 3 -0.34 29.72 9.64
N ALA A 4 -0.39 28.68 10.48
CA ALA A 4 0.22 27.40 10.17
C ALA A 4 -0.56 26.65 9.08
N MET A 5 -1.90 26.74 9.10
CA MET A 5 -2.75 26.14 8.06
C MET A 5 -2.54 26.83 6.71
N ASP A 6 -2.45 28.15 6.69
CA ASP A 6 -2.20 28.94 5.48
C ASP A 6 -0.81 28.64 4.92
N ALA A 7 0.22 28.59 5.78
CA ALA A 7 1.58 28.22 5.37
C ALA A 7 1.66 26.81 4.77
N ILE A 8 1.01 25.81 5.41
CA ILE A 8 0.93 24.44 4.88
C ILE A 8 0.18 24.41 3.56
N HIS A 9 -0.90 25.18 3.44
CA HIS A 9 -1.66 25.26 2.20
C HIS A 9 -0.82 25.85 1.08
N THR A 10 -0.11 26.95 1.32
CA THR A 10 0.80 27.57 0.34
C THR A 10 1.90 26.60 -0.05
N ALA A 11 2.57 25.95 0.90
CA ALA A 11 3.61 24.96 0.62
C ALA A 11 3.08 23.81 -0.24
N HIS A 12 1.91 23.28 0.09
CA HIS A 12 1.25 22.25 -0.71
C HIS A 12 0.96 22.73 -2.14
N SER A 13 0.34 23.90 -2.30
CA SER A 13 0.03 24.44 -3.62
C SER A 13 1.29 24.66 -4.46
N THR A 14 2.36 25.21 -3.88
CA THR A 14 3.64 25.44 -4.58
C THR A 14 4.38 24.15 -4.95
N CYS A 15 4.30 23.11 -4.12
CA CYS A 15 4.89 21.81 -4.44
C CYS A 15 4.07 21.08 -5.50
N ALA A 16 2.72 21.12 -5.40
CA ALA A 16 1.82 20.51 -6.38
C ALA A 16 1.95 21.16 -7.77
N SER A 17 2.23 22.47 -7.84
CA SER A 17 2.48 23.18 -9.08
C SER A 17 3.93 23.11 -9.55
N ALA A 18 4.78 22.30 -8.91
CA ALA A 18 6.22 22.18 -9.18
C ALA A 18 7.01 23.51 -9.14
N ILE A 19 6.47 24.56 -8.53
CA ILE A 19 7.14 25.86 -8.35
C ILE A 19 8.25 25.73 -7.30
N LEU A 20 8.01 24.93 -6.26
CA LEU A 20 8.97 24.67 -5.19
C LEU A 20 9.49 23.21 -5.28
N PRO A 21 10.69 22.98 -5.83
CA PRO A 21 11.26 21.65 -5.95
C PRO A 21 11.45 20.96 -4.58
N PRO A 22 11.09 19.67 -4.43
CA PRO A 22 11.29 18.91 -3.20
C PRO A 22 12.76 18.90 -2.71
N CYS A 23 13.73 18.99 -3.63
CA CYS A 23 15.16 18.99 -3.32
C CYS A 23 15.62 20.24 -2.55
N LEU A 24 14.90 21.37 -2.63
CA LEU A 24 15.24 22.57 -1.84
C LEU A 24 15.02 22.34 -0.35
N TRP A 25 13.99 21.58 0.03
CA TRP A 25 13.72 21.21 1.42
C TRP A 25 14.84 20.38 2.03
N LEU A 26 15.50 19.55 1.21
CA LEU A 26 16.63 18.74 1.62
C LEU A 26 17.87 19.57 2.00
N ARG A 27 17.99 20.80 1.48
CA ARG A 27 19.05 21.75 1.84
C ARG A 27 18.76 22.52 3.13
N HIS A 28 17.51 22.53 3.58
CA HIS A 28 17.07 23.29 4.75
C HIS A 28 16.34 22.37 5.75
N PRO A 29 17.07 21.55 6.54
CA PRO A 29 16.48 20.60 7.48
C PRO A 29 15.55 21.25 8.51
N SER A 30 15.82 22.49 8.90
CA SER A 30 14.95 23.25 9.81
C SER A 30 13.55 23.47 9.21
N ALA A 31 13.46 23.88 7.94
CA ALA A 31 12.18 24.10 7.26
C ALA A 31 11.37 22.79 7.16
N PHE A 32 12.04 21.68 6.86
CA PHE A 32 11.41 20.36 6.86
C PHE A 32 10.87 19.97 8.24
N ARG A 33 11.64 20.18 9.32
CA ARG A 33 11.19 19.89 10.69
C ARG A 33 9.93 20.69 11.06
N HIS A 34 9.88 21.97 10.69
CA HIS A 34 8.69 22.80 10.90
C HIS A 34 7.49 22.32 10.08
N LEU A 35 7.71 21.88 8.84
CA LEU A 35 6.67 21.28 8.01
C LEU A 35 6.10 20.03 8.68
N VAL A 36 6.93 19.13 9.20
CA VAL A 36 6.49 17.90 9.88
C VAL A 36 5.61 18.19 11.11
N LEU A 37 5.81 19.31 11.81
CA LEU A 37 4.90 19.73 12.89
C LEU A 37 3.46 19.98 12.40
N GLY A 38 3.28 20.27 11.11
CA GLY A 38 1.98 20.35 10.46
C GLY A 38 1.16 19.06 10.53
N LEU A 39 1.80 17.90 10.67
CA LEU A 39 1.12 16.61 10.87
C LEU A 39 0.41 16.52 12.23
N ARG A 40 0.72 17.43 13.18
CA ARG A 40 0.06 17.50 14.50
C ARG A 40 -1.25 18.30 14.48
N GLN A 41 -1.61 18.91 13.35
CA GLN A 41 -2.83 19.71 13.26
C GLN A 41 -4.08 18.82 13.42
N PRO A 42 -5.17 19.36 14.00
CA PRO A 42 -6.43 18.63 14.16
C PRO A 42 -7.19 18.48 12.84
N SER A 43 -6.99 19.40 11.89
CA SER A 43 -7.64 19.35 10.58
C SER A 43 -7.02 18.25 9.71
N LEU A 44 -7.82 17.21 9.39
CA LEU A 44 -7.42 16.13 8.50
C LEU A 44 -7.02 16.63 7.10
N VAL A 45 -7.66 17.70 6.62
CA VAL A 45 -7.30 18.33 5.33
C VAL A 45 -5.90 18.92 5.39
N THR A 46 -5.57 19.61 6.49
CA THR A 46 -4.24 20.17 6.71
C THR A 46 -3.19 19.07 6.87
N VAL A 47 -3.52 18.00 7.60
CA VAL A 47 -2.64 16.83 7.74
C VAL A 47 -2.39 16.17 6.39
N ALA A 48 -3.41 15.97 5.55
CA ALA A 48 -3.26 15.38 4.22
C ALA A 48 -2.38 16.26 3.31
N LYS A 49 -2.61 17.59 3.28
CA LYS A 49 -1.76 18.53 2.52
C LYS A 49 -0.31 18.49 3.00
N CYS A 50 -0.09 18.48 4.30
CA CYS A 50 1.24 18.37 4.90
C CYS A 50 1.91 17.04 4.56
N ALA A 51 1.20 15.93 4.72
CA ALA A 51 1.70 14.59 4.42
C ALA A 51 2.07 14.45 2.94
N HIS A 52 1.32 15.07 2.03
CA HIS A 52 1.65 15.09 0.61
C HIS A 52 3.02 15.71 0.33
N VAL A 53 3.28 16.90 0.90
CA VAL A 53 4.57 17.58 0.73
C VAL A 53 5.71 16.77 1.35
N VAL A 54 5.51 16.23 2.57
CA VAL A 54 6.51 15.39 3.24
C VAL A 54 6.82 14.11 2.44
N ALA A 55 5.80 13.45 1.90
CA ALA A 55 5.97 12.25 1.07
C ALA A 55 6.81 12.53 -0.18
N GLN A 56 6.57 13.66 -0.86
CA GLN A 56 7.36 14.07 -2.03
C GLN A 56 8.83 14.34 -1.68
N ILE A 57 9.09 15.03 -0.56
CA ILE A 57 10.44 15.33 -0.08
C ILE A 57 11.19 14.03 0.25
N LEU A 58 10.57 13.12 0.99
CA LEU A 58 11.19 11.84 1.36
C LEU A 58 11.40 10.92 0.16
N THR A 59 10.45 10.88 -0.79
CA THR A 59 10.64 10.14 -2.05
C THR A 59 11.82 10.69 -2.83
N THR A 60 11.96 12.02 -2.91
CA THR A 60 13.13 12.65 -3.54
C THR A 60 14.42 12.35 -2.79
N ALA A 61 14.38 12.29 -1.45
CA ALA A 61 15.54 11.89 -0.64
C ALA A 61 15.96 10.44 -0.91
N THR A 62 15.02 9.54 -1.23
CA THR A 62 15.34 8.12 -1.52
C THR A 62 16.05 7.93 -2.86
N THR A 63 15.86 8.87 -3.81
CA THR A 63 16.49 8.84 -5.13
C THR A 63 17.78 9.69 -5.18
N ALA A 64 17.89 10.72 -4.35
CA ALA A 64 19.08 11.58 -4.30
C ALA A 64 20.24 10.89 -3.56
N THR A 65 21.32 10.58 -4.26
CA THR A 65 22.54 9.98 -3.68
C THR A 65 23.34 10.94 -2.81
N THR A 66 23.22 12.24 -3.03
CA THR A 66 24.11 13.29 -2.50
C THR A 66 23.68 13.88 -1.16
N VAL A 67 22.45 13.60 -0.71
CA VAL A 67 21.91 14.25 0.50
C VAL A 67 22.08 13.33 1.71
N ASN A 68 22.61 13.91 2.80
CA ASN A 68 22.61 13.29 4.13
C ASN A 68 21.17 13.26 4.69
N ALA A 69 20.35 12.31 4.23
CA ALA A 69 18.98 12.13 4.72
C ALA A 69 18.89 11.95 6.25
N LEU A 70 19.99 11.53 6.88
CA LEU A 70 20.12 11.41 8.34
C LEU A 70 20.03 12.75 9.08
N GLU A 71 20.51 13.85 8.49
CA GLU A 71 20.42 15.19 9.11
C GLU A 71 18.98 15.72 9.13
N LEU A 72 18.19 15.29 8.15
CA LEU A 72 16.79 15.62 8.01
C LEU A 72 15.93 14.92 9.08
N LEU A 73 16.25 13.65 9.36
CA LEU A 73 15.47 12.73 10.17
C LEU A 73 15.93 12.70 11.64
N THR A 74 15.43 13.67 12.41
CA THR A 74 15.53 13.64 13.87
C THR A 74 14.56 12.63 14.48
N GLN A 75 14.84 12.18 15.71
CA GLN A 75 13.93 11.29 16.45
C GLN A 75 12.54 11.92 16.63
N ASP A 76 12.47 13.22 16.91
CA ASP A 76 11.21 13.95 17.07
C ASP A 76 10.38 13.99 15.79
N THR A 77 11.03 14.18 14.63
CA THR A 77 10.32 14.14 13.34
C THR A 77 9.77 12.76 13.04
N ILE A 78 10.53 11.69 13.32
CA ILE A 78 10.08 10.31 13.13
C ILE A 78 8.90 9.99 14.05
N ALA A 79 9.02 10.33 15.33
CA ALA A 79 7.95 10.15 16.31
C ALA A 79 6.67 10.89 15.90
N THR A 80 6.80 12.10 15.35
CA THR A 80 5.66 12.89 14.85
C THR A 80 4.98 12.22 13.66
N MET A 81 5.75 11.66 12.71
CA MET A 81 5.20 10.92 11.57
C MET A 81 4.49 9.64 12.02
N HIS A 82 5.07 8.89 12.96
CA HIS A 82 4.44 7.69 13.53
C HIS A 82 3.13 8.03 14.27
N ALA A 83 3.13 9.07 15.10
CA ALA A 83 1.93 9.52 15.79
C ALA A 83 0.83 9.96 14.79
N ALA A 84 1.21 10.61 13.69
CA ALA A 84 0.27 10.99 12.64
C ALA A 84 -0.31 9.77 11.89
N PHE A 85 0.52 8.75 11.61
CA PHE A 85 0.10 7.49 10.98
C PHE A 85 -1.01 6.79 11.77
N TRP A 86 -0.86 6.70 13.09
CA TRP A 86 -1.88 6.09 13.95
C TRP A 86 -3.11 6.98 14.09
N ARG A 87 -2.95 8.28 14.32
CA ARG A 87 -4.08 9.20 14.53
C ARG A 87 -4.95 9.41 13.29
N SER A 88 -4.38 9.36 12.09
CA SER A 88 -5.08 9.75 10.85
C SER A 88 -5.61 8.55 10.07
N HIS A 89 -5.83 7.41 10.73
CA HIS A 89 -6.28 6.17 10.07
C HIS A 89 -7.69 6.27 9.48
N ASP A 90 -8.52 7.18 10.01
CA ASP A 90 -9.92 7.37 9.59
C ASP A 90 -10.05 8.12 8.25
N SER A 91 -9.00 8.82 7.80
CA SER A 91 -9.00 9.47 6.48
C SER A 91 -8.14 8.73 5.49
N TYR A 92 -8.74 8.30 4.39
CA TYR A 92 -8.07 7.53 3.34
C TYR A 92 -6.93 8.34 2.71
N LYS A 93 -7.20 9.60 2.36
CA LYS A 93 -6.20 10.48 1.74
C LYS A 93 -4.98 10.69 2.64
N ALA A 94 -5.21 10.98 3.92
CA ALA A 94 -4.11 11.16 4.88
C ALA A 94 -3.37 9.84 5.12
N SER A 95 -4.10 8.75 5.33
CA SER A 95 -3.56 7.42 5.61
C SER A 95 -2.63 6.94 4.50
N VAL A 96 -3.03 6.98 3.22
CA VAL A 96 -2.17 6.57 2.09
C VAL A 96 -0.88 7.38 1.99
N LEU A 97 -0.96 8.70 2.22
CA LEU A 97 0.22 9.56 2.21
C LEU A 97 1.16 9.24 3.37
N LEU A 98 0.62 8.94 4.55
CA LEU A 98 1.40 8.53 5.73
C LEU A 98 2.01 7.13 5.56
N GLU A 99 1.30 6.19 4.93
CA GLU A 99 1.84 4.89 4.51
C GLU A 99 3.05 5.11 3.58
N SER A 100 2.91 6.00 2.58
CA SER A 100 4.01 6.36 1.67
C SER A 100 5.21 6.97 2.39
N ILE A 101 4.98 7.89 3.34
CA ILE A 101 6.03 8.46 4.20
C ILE A 101 6.79 7.35 4.94
N CYS A 102 6.08 6.46 5.61
CA CYS A 102 6.69 5.35 6.35
C CYS A 102 7.47 4.42 5.41
N MET A 103 6.96 4.10 4.23
CA MET A 103 7.71 3.30 3.25
C MET A 103 8.99 4.00 2.78
N SER A 104 8.95 5.31 2.53
CA SER A 104 10.15 6.10 2.20
C SER A 104 11.17 6.12 3.34
N LEU A 105 10.73 6.27 4.59
CA LEU A 105 11.60 6.17 5.76
C LEU A 105 12.28 4.80 5.84
N HIS A 106 11.53 3.72 5.63
CA HIS A 106 12.08 2.36 5.62
C HIS A 106 13.13 2.17 4.51
N MET A 107 12.88 2.70 3.31
CA MET A 107 13.87 2.65 2.23
C MET A 107 15.15 3.42 2.58
N LEU A 108 15.04 4.62 3.17
CA LEU A 108 16.19 5.39 3.65
C LEU A 108 16.98 4.65 4.73
N GLU A 109 16.29 3.96 5.64
CA GLU A 109 16.90 3.12 6.67
C GLU A 109 17.73 1.98 6.05
N VAL A 110 17.15 1.25 5.10
CA VAL A 110 17.84 0.15 4.39
C VAL A 110 19.06 0.68 3.63
N GLN A 111 18.95 1.84 2.98
CA GLN A 111 20.08 2.48 2.29
C GLN A 111 21.19 2.88 3.27
N ALA A 112 20.85 3.51 4.40
CA ALA A 112 21.81 3.91 5.43
C ALA A 112 22.57 2.69 6.00
N ARG A 113 21.85 1.59 6.27
CA ARG A 113 22.45 0.33 6.72
C ARG A 113 23.40 -0.27 5.70
N ARG A 114 23.03 -0.28 4.41
CA ARG A 114 23.92 -0.76 3.34
C ARG A 114 25.21 0.06 3.24
N LYS A 115 25.11 1.39 3.36
CA LYS A 115 26.29 2.29 3.36
C LYS A 115 27.21 2.00 4.56
N LEU A 116 26.65 1.77 5.74
CA LEU A 116 27.43 1.45 6.95
C LEU A 116 28.18 0.12 6.82
N VAL A 117 27.53 -0.92 6.27
CA VAL A 117 28.15 -2.24 6.06
C VAL A 117 29.25 -2.15 4.98
N GLY A 118 28.99 -1.46 3.87
CA GLY A 118 29.97 -1.32 2.79
C GLY A 118 31.23 -0.51 3.15
N SER A 119 31.11 0.45 4.07
CA SER A 119 32.27 1.24 4.53
C SER A 119 33.25 0.44 5.39
N LEU A 120 32.82 -0.66 6.02
CA LEU A 120 33.69 -1.48 6.86
C LEU A 120 34.59 -2.40 6.04
N ASP A 121 34.16 -2.80 4.84
CA ASP A 121 34.89 -3.75 3.99
C ASP A 121 35.95 -3.07 3.09
N THR A 122 35.98 -1.75 2.99
CA THR A 122 36.88 -1.01 2.05
C THR A 122 38.20 -0.55 2.66
N ASN A 123 38.38 -0.61 3.98
CA ASN A 123 39.61 -0.22 4.66
C ASN A 123 40.60 -1.40 4.80
N GLY A 124 41.12 -1.89 3.68
CA GLY A 124 42.45 -2.55 3.57
C GLY A 124 42.81 -3.75 4.47
N ALA A 125 41.91 -4.23 5.33
CA ALA A 125 42.15 -5.42 6.14
C ALA A 125 42.04 -6.65 5.23
N PRO A 126 43.03 -7.57 5.24
CA PRO A 126 42.97 -8.78 4.43
C PRO A 126 41.66 -9.53 4.74
N PRO A 127 40.95 -10.02 3.71
CA PRO A 127 39.64 -10.63 3.87
C PRO A 127 39.75 -11.77 4.89
N LEU A 128 39.25 -11.55 6.10
CA LEU A 128 39.06 -12.64 7.05
C LEU A 128 38.16 -13.64 6.35
N SER A 129 38.67 -14.87 6.19
CA SER A 129 38.03 -15.92 5.42
C SER A 129 36.56 -16.05 5.81
N LEU A 130 35.69 -16.30 4.83
CA LEU A 130 34.24 -16.55 5.02
C LEU A 130 33.96 -17.51 6.19
N LEU A 131 34.89 -18.45 6.45
CA LEU A 131 34.85 -19.41 7.55
C LEU A 131 34.90 -18.74 8.94
N GLY A 132 35.65 -17.65 9.12
CA GLY A 132 35.70 -16.88 10.37
C GLY A 132 34.41 -16.12 10.67
N ARG A 133 33.76 -15.57 9.63
CA ARG A 133 32.49 -14.83 9.77
C ARG A 133 31.31 -15.74 10.12
N VAL A 134 31.26 -16.96 9.56
CA VAL A 134 30.22 -17.95 9.88
C VAL A 134 30.39 -18.50 11.31
N LYS A 135 31.62 -18.68 11.79
CA LYS A 135 31.87 -19.17 13.17
C LYS A 135 31.45 -18.14 14.24
N ALA A 136 31.63 -16.84 13.99
CA ALA A 136 31.19 -15.78 14.90
C ALA A 136 29.66 -15.59 14.93
N CYS A 137 28.95 -15.76 13.80
CA CYS A 137 27.49 -15.63 13.76
C CYS A 137 26.74 -16.91 14.20
N SER A 138 27.33 -18.09 14.00
CA SER A 138 26.75 -19.38 14.42
C SER A 138 26.58 -19.50 15.94
N ALA A 139 27.53 -18.96 16.72
CA ALA A 139 27.46 -18.95 18.18
C ALA A 139 26.25 -18.16 18.71
N HIS A 140 25.84 -17.08 18.03
CA HIS A 140 24.69 -16.27 18.43
C HIS A 140 23.35 -16.85 17.95
N LEU A 141 23.30 -17.46 16.75
CA LEU A 141 22.05 -17.98 16.18
C LEU A 141 21.63 -19.34 16.76
N SER A 142 22.56 -20.16 17.26
CA SER A 142 22.21 -21.47 17.85
C SER A 142 21.38 -21.38 19.14
N SER A 143 21.39 -20.21 19.81
CA SER A 143 20.55 -19.98 21.00
C SER A 143 19.10 -19.61 20.66
N SER A 144 18.82 -19.09 19.45
CA SER A 144 17.55 -18.44 19.13
C SER A 144 16.64 -19.28 18.22
N VAL A 145 17.16 -20.29 17.51
CA VAL A 145 16.41 -21.06 16.51
C VAL A 145 15.74 -22.33 17.09
N LYS A 146 15.90 -22.62 18.40
CA LYS A 146 15.25 -23.79 19.03
C LYS A 146 13.71 -23.68 19.18
N SER A 147 13.08 -22.56 18.85
CA SER A 147 11.64 -22.34 19.10
C SER A 147 10.74 -22.26 17.86
N LEU A 148 11.24 -22.36 16.62
CA LEU A 148 10.40 -22.14 15.45
C LEU A 148 10.66 -23.11 14.30
N VAL A 149 10.37 -24.39 14.52
CA VAL A 149 10.19 -25.37 13.43
C VAL A 149 8.81 -26.02 13.60
N ILE A 150 7.76 -25.34 13.13
CA ILE A 150 6.46 -25.97 12.90
C ILE A 150 6.42 -26.43 11.45
N ARG A 151 6.59 -27.74 11.32
CA ARG A 151 6.56 -28.56 10.12
C ARG A 151 5.14 -28.54 9.51
N SER A 152 4.91 -27.79 8.44
CA SER A 152 3.66 -27.88 7.68
C SER A 152 3.73 -29.09 6.73
N LYS A 153 3.16 -30.21 7.19
CA LYS A 153 2.70 -31.29 6.31
C LYS A 153 1.29 -30.91 5.87
N ASN A 154 1.07 -30.68 4.57
CA ASN A 154 -0.17 -30.93 3.83
C ASN A 154 -0.03 -30.34 2.42
N SER A 155 0.47 -31.15 1.49
CA SER A 155 0.38 -30.91 0.05
C SER A 155 -0.01 -32.23 -0.59
N LEU A 156 -1.31 -32.52 -0.59
CA LEU A 156 -1.90 -33.59 -1.39
C LEU A 156 -2.45 -32.99 -2.68
N GLN A 157 -1.86 -33.48 -3.77
CA GLN A 157 -2.42 -33.75 -5.08
C GLN A 157 -3.83 -33.23 -5.37
N THR A 158 -3.93 -32.46 -6.46
CA THR A 158 -5.01 -32.68 -7.43
C THR A 158 -4.47 -32.35 -8.82
N ARG A 159 -4.15 -33.41 -9.56
CA ARG A 159 -4.07 -33.39 -11.03
C ARG A 159 -5.51 -33.38 -11.54
N LEU A 160 -5.80 -32.54 -12.53
CA LEU A 160 -6.82 -32.86 -13.52
C LEU A 160 -6.52 -32.08 -14.80
N SER A 161 -6.30 -32.87 -15.83
CA SER A 161 -6.05 -32.58 -17.23
C SER A 161 -7.29 -32.00 -17.91
N HIS A 162 -7.06 -31.16 -18.93
CA HIS A 162 -8.01 -31.02 -20.03
C HIS A 162 -7.24 -30.78 -21.34
N ASP A 163 -7.36 -31.78 -22.22
CA ASP A 163 -7.22 -31.70 -23.67
C ASP A 163 -8.35 -30.87 -24.28
N ALA A 164 -8.01 -30.10 -25.32
CA ALA A 164 -8.80 -29.78 -26.52
C ALA A 164 -7.92 -28.83 -27.37
N SER A 165 -7.36 -29.22 -28.51
CA SER A 165 -7.97 -29.53 -29.81
C SER A 165 -8.56 -28.29 -30.54
N GLY A 166 -7.96 -28.00 -31.70
CA GLY A 166 -8.54 -27.29 -32.85
C GLY A 166 -8.47 -25.76 -32.80
N VAL A 167 -7.88 -25.11 -33.81
CA VAL A 167 -8.46 -24.89 -35.14
C VAL A 167 -7.41 -24.26 -36.06
N ASP A 168 -7.40 -24.78 -37.29
CA ASP A 168 -6.54 -24.41 -38.41
C ASP A 168 -6.72 -22.98 -38.92
N ALA A 169 -5.64 -22.52 -39.55
CA ALA A 169 -5.52 -21.27 -40.26
C ALA A 169 -6.35 -21.24 -41.56
N THR A 170 -6.84 -20.07 -41.92
CA THR A 170 -7.22 -19.76 -43.31
C THR A 170 -6.81 -18.33 -43.61
N GLU A 171 -5.84 -18.21 -44.51
CA GLU A 171 -5.43 -17.00 -45.22
C GLU A 171 -6.52 -16.57 -46.20
N GLU A 172 -6.70 -15.26 -46.40
CA GLU A 172 -7.04 -14.62 -47.69
C GLU A 172 -6.93 -13.10 -47.48
N THR A 173 -5.93 -12.43 -48.06
CA THR A 173 -5.85 -11.91 -49.44
C THR A 173 -6.09 -10.40 -49.47
N THR A 174 -4.99 -9.69 -49.65
CA THR A 174 -4.86 -8.25 -49.94
C THR A 174 -5.38 -7.93 -51.35
N PRO A 175 -5.81 -6.67 -51.59
CA PRO A 175 -5.20 -5.94 -52.70
C PRO A 175 -4.84 -4.48 -52.37
N PRO A 176 -4.06 -3.81 -53.24
CA PRO A 176 -3.22 -2.67 -52.87
C PRO A 176 -3.83 -1.33 -53.28
N PHE A 177 -3.53 -0.28 -52.52
CA PHE A 177 -3.53 1.09 -53.05
C PHE A 177 -2.32 1.85 -52.52
N SER A 178 -1.49 2.25 -53.49
CA SER A 178 -0.31 3.10 -53.37
C SER A 178 -0.70 4.53 -53.78
N TYR A 179 -0.19 5.54 -53.08
CA TYR A 179 0.43 6.79 -53.57
C TYR A 179 0.63 7.73 -52.35
N GLY A 180 1.89 8.11 -52.05
CA GLY A 180 2.29 9.03 -50.97
C GLY A 180 2.22 10.51 -51.40
N PRO A 181 3.12 11.42 -50.95
CA PRO A 181 3.89 11.49 -49.70
C PRO A 181 3.73 12.86 -48.99
N ILE A 182 3.71 12.91 -47.65
CA ILE A 182 4.02 14.15 -46.91
C ILE A 182 4.87 13.79 -45.68
N GLN A 183 6.14 14.20 -45.69
CA GLN A 183 7.06 14.17 -44.55
C GLN A 183 6.78 15.35 -43.61
N PRO A 184 6.82 15.11 -42.29
CA PRO A 184 7.37 16.08 -41.35
C PRO A 184 8.37 15.41 -40.37
N PRO A 185 9.12 16.21 -39.59
CA PRO A 185 10.53 15.97 -39.35
C PRO A 185 10.88 14.89 -38.33
N THR A 186 12.08 14.37 -38.57
CA THR A 186 12.88 13.43 -37.81
C THR A 186 13.21 13.90 -36.38
N HIS A 187 13.36 12.88 -35.51
CA HIS A 187 14.06 12.87 -34.22
C HIS A 187 13.29 13.27 -32.95
N CYS A 188 12.60 12.28 -32.37
CA CYS A 188 12.65 12.04 -30.93
C CYS A 188 13.03 10.57 -30.68
N ARG A 189 14.26 10.38 -30.20
CA ARG A 189 14.84 9.09 -29.80
C ARG A 189 14.14 8.61 -28.52
N PRO A 190 13.48 7.44 -28.51
CA PRO A 190 12.90 6.91 -27.29
C PRO A 190 14.02 6.49 -26.31
N PRO A 191 13.89 6.76 -25.00
CA PRO A 191 14.83 6.28 -24.01
C PRO A 191 14.78 4.75 -23.90
N PRO A 192 15.90 4.10 -23.54
CA PRO A 192 15.95 2.65 -23.39
C PRO A 192 15.00 2.18 -22.29
N LEU A 193 14.21 1.17 -22.65
CA LEU A 193 13.36 0.36 -21.78
C LEU A 193 14.21 -0.16 -20.61
N LEU A 194 14.02 0.43 -19.44
CA LEU A 194 14.58 -0.04 -18.18
C LEU A 194 13.79 -1.26 -17.72
N ASP A 195 14.55 -2.28 -17.34
CA ASP A 195 14.13 -3.60 -16.93
C ASP A 195 12.93 -3.65 -15.98
N ALA A 196 12.09 -4.64 -16.24
CA ALA A 196 10.95 -5.01 -15.41
C ALA A 196 11.36 -5.15 -13.94
N ALA A 197 10.68 -4.38 -13.08
CA ALA A 197 10.79 -4.52 -11.64
C ALA A 197 10.45 -5.96 -11.21
N PRO A 198 11.15 -6.52 -10.21
CA PRO A 198 10.90 -7.87 -9.74
C PRO A 198 9.48 -7.98 -9.18
N SER A 199 8.67 -8.85 -9.80
CA SER A 199 7.34 -9.19 -9.33
C SER A 199 7.45 -9.83 -7.94
N LEU A 200 7.01 -9.13 -6.90
CA LEU A 200 6.84 -9.70 -5.57
C LEU A 200 5.68 -10.71 -5.62
N ARG A 201 6.00 -11.98 -5.86
CA ARG A 201 5.06 -13.08 -5.65
C ARG A 201 4.74 -13.18 -4.16
N ARG A 202 3.56 -12.72 -3.77
CA ARG A 202 3.00 -12.95 -2.44
C ARG A 202 1.77 -13.85 -2.57
N ILE A 203 1.99 -15.15 -2.37
CA ILE A 203 0.92 -16.06 -1.96
C ILE A 203 1.02 -16.13 -0.43
N LYS A 204 0.13 -15.44 0.27
CA LYS A 204 -0.10 -15.68 1.70
C LYS A 204 -1.50 -16.25 1.86
N SER A 205 -1.59 -17.36 2.60
CA SER A 205 -2.86 -17.97 2.97
C SER A 205 -3.67 -16.99 3.84
N ASN A 206 -4.99 -16.92 3.62
CA ASN A 206 -5.92 -16.06 4.36
C ASN A 206 -5.84 -16.23 5.89
N THR A 207 -5.39 -17.38 6.38
CA THR A 207 -5.20 -17.67 7.81
C THR A 207 -4.04 -16.88 8.45
N GLY A 208 -3.01 -16.50 7.68
CA GLY A 208 -1.89 -15.72 8.21
C GLY A 208 -2.26 -14.26 8.48
N ILE A 209 -3.15 -13.69 7.67
CA ILE A 209 -3.60 -12.30 7.81
C ILE A 209 -4.53 -12.16 9.02
N ALA A 210 -5.47 -13.09 9.21
CA ALA A 210 -6.39 -13.06 10.36
C ALA A 210 -5.66 -13.08 11.72
N LYS A 211 -4.60 -13.90 11.87
CA LYS A 211 -3.79 -13.93 13.10
C LYS A 211 -2.95 -12.66 13.32
N ALA A 212 -2.49 -12.01 12.25
CA ALA A 212 -1.79 -10.72 12.33
C ALA A 212 -2.74 -9.57 12.72
N VAL A 213 -4.00 -9.63 12.28
CA VAL A 213 -5.08 -8.68 12.63
C VAL A 213 -5.41 -8.76 14.13
N GLU A 214 -5.50 -9.97 14.68
CA GLU A 214 -5.81 -10.18 16.10
C GLU A 214 -4.69 -9.64 17.01
N HIS A 215 -3.42 -9.81 16.62
CA HIS A 215 -2.29 -9.24 17.35
C HIS A 215 -2.16 -7.71 17.22
N SER A 216 -2.60 -7.10 16.11
CA SER A 216 -2.48 -5.64 15.92
C SER A 216 -3.49 -4.86 16.75
N ARG A 217 -4.68 -5.40 17.02
CA ARG A 217 -5.71 -4.75 17.86
C ARG A 217 -5.28 -4.58 19.32
N VAL A 218 -4.37 -5.42 19.81
CA VAL A 218 -3.84 -5.35 21.19
C VAL A 218 -2.74 -4.28 21.31
N LEU A 219 -2.18 -3.79 20.20
CA LEU A 219 -1.03 -2.88 20.19
C LEU A 219 -1.40 -1.39 20.13
N GLN A 220 -2.64 -1.00 20.46
CA GLN A 220 -3.02 0.42 20.54
C GLN A 220 -2.33 1.18 21.69
N GLU A 221 -1.66 0.49 22.62
CA GLU A 221 -0.76 1.14 23.57
C GLU A 221 0.58 1.47 22.88
N VAL A 222 0.88 2.77 22.78
CA VAL A 222 2.14 3.29 22.21
C VAL A 222 3.32 2.64 22.94
N PRO A 223 4.13 1.78 22.28
CA PRO A 223 5.22 1.09 22.95
C PRO A 223 6.32 2.08 23.34
N HIS A 224 6.50 2.33 24.64
CA HIS A 224 7.63 3.06 25.17
C HIS A 224 8.85 2.12 25.27
N ILE A 225 9.64 2.04 24.20
CA ILE A 225 10.80 1.14 24.12
C ILE A 225 12.07 1.86 24.63
N LEU A 226 12.64 1.40 25.75
CA LEU A 226 13.96 1.79 26.26
C LEU A 226 15.02 0.86 25.64
N ILE A 227 15.90 1.37 24.77
CA ILE A 227 16.93 0.58 24.07
C ILE A 227 18.34 0.91 24.63
N PRO A 228 19.11 -0.08 25.12
CA PRO A 228 20.46 0.13 25.64
C PRO A 228 21.47 0.42 24.53
N SER A 229 22.39 1.33 24.82
CA SER A 229 23.20 2.10 23.88
C SER A 229 24.61 1.54 23.69
N ARG A 230 24.89 0.79 22.62
CA ARG A 230 26.26 0.73 22.04
C ARG A 230 26.31 0.60 20.51
N ILE A 231 25.25 0.15 19.86
CA ILE A 231 25.07 0.28 18.41
C ILE A 231 23.69 0.86 18.23
N LYS A 232 23.59 2.15 17.91
CA LYS A 232 22.30 2.78 17.59
C LYS A 232 21.82 2.16 16.28
N VAL A 233 21.12 1.04 16.37
CA VAL A 233 20.39 0.46 15.25
C VAL A 233 19.42 1.54 14.81
N LEU A 234 19.72 2.18 13.68
CA LEU A 234 18.83 3.15 13.06
C LEU A 234 17.58 2.37 12.63
N ASN A 235 16.54 2.42 13.45
CA ASN A 235 15.20 1.95 13.14
C ASN A 235 14.36 3.22 12.95
N PHE A 236 14.13 3.61 11.69
CA PHE A 236 13.25 4.74 11.40
C PHE A 236 11.79 4.33 11.44
N VAL A 237 11.49 3.08 11.08
CA VAL A 237 10.12 2.56 11.08
C VAL A 237 10.06 1.29 11.91
N THR A 238 9.06 1.21 12.80
CA THR A 238 8.87 0.01 13.60
C THR A 238 8.27 -1.11 12.75
N PRO A 239 8.60 -2.39 13.02
CA PRO A 239 7.98 -3.51 12.32
C PRO A 239 6.45 -3.52 12.42
N ALA A 240 5.89 -3.05 13.54
CA ALA A 240 4.45 -2.93 13.74
C ALA A 240 3.79 -1.99 12.70
N ILE A 241 4.41 -0.85 12.39
CA ILE A 241 3.91 0.07 11.36
C ILE A 241 3.92 -0.61 9.99
N LEU A 242 4.99 -1.34 9.64
CA LEU A 242 5.07 -2.04 8.35
C LEU A 242 3.99 -3.13 8.20
N VAL A 243 3.75 -3.90 9.26
CA VAL A 243 2.69 -4.92 9.29
C VAL A 243 1.31 -4.25 9.13
N GLU A 244 1.08 -3.12 9.79
CA GLU A 244 -0.17 -2.40 9.69
C GLU A 244 -0.39 -1.80 8.29
N ILE A 245 0.64 -1.24 7.66
CA ILE A 245 0.59 -0.76 6.27
C ILE A 245 0.18 -1.90 5.34
N GLU A 246 0.83 -3.06 5.45
CA GLU A 246 0.50 -4.26 4.67
C GLU A 246 -0.97 -4.68 4.89
N ARG A 247 -1.43 -4.71 6.14
CA ARG A 247 -2.81 -5.07 6.49
C ARG A 247 -3.82 -4.12 5.84
N ARG A 248 -3.60 -2.81 5.94
CA ARG A 248 -4.47 -1.77 5.35
C ARG A 248 -4.53 -1.88 3.83
N GLN A 249 -3.39 -2.08 3.18
CA GLN A 249 -3.28 -2.26 1.72
C GLN A 249 -4.01 -3.53 1.28
N ALA A 250 -3.72 -4.67 1.91
CA ALA A 250 -4.34 -5.94 1.58
C ALA A 250 -5.88 -5.88 1.72
N LEU A 251 -6.38 -5.22 2.76
CA LEU A 251 -7.83 -5.07 2.97
C LEU A 251 -8.49 -4.26 1.84
N ARG A 252 -7.88 -3.14 1.44
CA ARG A 252 -8.41 -2.31 0.34
C ARG A 252 -8.35 -3.05 -1.00
N ASP A 253 -7.28 -3.79 -1.24
CA ASP A 253 -7.12 -4.61 -2.46
C ASP A 253 -8.14 -5.76 -2.50
N GLU A 254 -8.37 -6.43 -1.38
CA GLU A 254 -9.38 -7.50 -1.26
C GLU A 254 -10.79 -6.96 -1.50
N PHE A 255 -11.11 -5.81 -0.89
CA PHE A 255 -12.39 -5.13 -1.10
C PHE A 255 -12.59 -4.73 -2.57
N LYS A 256 -11.59 -4.08 -3.19
CA LYS A 256 -11.61 -3.72 -4.62
C LYS A 256 -11.78 -4.95 -5.51
N THR A 257 -11.02 -6.01 -5.24
CA THR A 257 -11.07 -7.27 -6.01
C THR A 257 -12.42 -7.96 -5.90
N ALA A 258 -13.02 -7.97 -4.71
CA ALA A 258 -14.35 -8.54 -4.48
C ALA A 258 -15.42 -7.80 -5.30
N LEU A 259 -15.38 -6.46 -5.30
CA LEU A 259 -16.28 -5.63 -6.09
C LEU A 259 -16.11 -5.84 -7.59
N GLN A 260 -14.87 -5.85 -8.09
CA GLN A 260 -14.59 -6.07 -9.52
C GLN A 260 -15.09 -7.45 -9.98
N ARG A 261 -14.83 -8.50 -9.20
CA ARG A 261 -15.34 -9.85 -9.53
C ARG A 261 -16.86 -9.94 -9.52
N ALA A 262 -17.52 -9.25 -8.58
CA ALA A 262 -18.98 -9.19 -8.51
C ALA A 262 -19.54 -8.48 -9.76
N LEU A 263 -18.96 -7.34 -10.12
CA LEU A 263 -19.30 -6.60 -11.33
C LEU A 263 -19.11 -7.45 -12.59
N ASP A 264 -17.96 -8.11 -12.76
CA ASP A 264 -17.69 -8.95 -13.92
C ASP A 264 -18.66 -10.14 -14.03
N THR A 265 -19.01 -10.75 -12.89
CA THR A 265 -20.01 -11.82 -12.83
C THR A 265 -21.38 -11.29 -13.27
N SER A 266 -21.77 -10.11 -12.81
CA SER A 266 -23.05 -9.49 -13.20
C SER A 266 -23.12 -9.16 -14.71
N ARG A 267 -22.01 -8.72 -15.31
CA ARG A 267 -21.96 -8.46 -16.76
C ARG A 267 -22.05 -9.74 -17.59
N GLN A 268 -21.44 -10.82 -17.11
CA GLN A 268 -21.55 -12.13 -17.77
C GLN A 268 -23.00 -12.64 -17.77
N ASP A 269 -23.75 -12.39 -16.70
CA ASP A 269 -25.16 -12.75 -16.60
C ASP A 269 -26.03 -11.96 -17.61
N VAL A 270 -25.75 -10.67 -17.79
CA VAL A 270 -26.48 -9.84 -18.77
C VAL A 270 -26.17 -10.28 -20.21
N ARG A 271 -24.90 -10.58 -20.52
CA ARG A 271 -24.49 -10.97 -21.89
C ARG A 271 -25.04 -12.31 -22.35
N ARG A 272 -25.30 -13.26 -21.42
CA ARG A 272 -25.79 -14.59 -21.79
C ARG A 272 -27.21 -14.59 -22.36
N GLY A 273 -27.98 -13.52 -22.15
CA GLY A 273 -29.37 -13.42 -22.57
C GLY A 273 -30.27 -14.51 -21.96
N PRO A 274 -31.59 -14.43 -22.15
CA PRO A 274 -32.48 -15.54 -21.85
C PRO A 274 -32.28 -16.64 -22.90
N SER A 275 -31.29 -17.52 -22.71
CA SER A 275 -31.22 -18.76 -23.49
C SER A 275 -32.52 -19.54 -23.28
N VAL A 276 -33.13 -20.04 -24.35
CA VAL A 276 -34.47 -20.65 -24.35
C VAL A 276 -34.46 -22.11 -23.89
N THR A 277 -33.30 -22.77 -23.89
CA THR A 277 -33.24 -24.24 -23.78
C THR A 277 -32.53 -24.80 -22.54
N ASP A 278 -31.98 -23.96 -21.64
CA ASP A 278 -31.20 -24.46 -20.47
C ASP A 278 -31.31 -23.56 -19.21
N VAL A 279 -32.52 -23.03 -18.97
CA VAL A 279 -32.76 -21.74 -18.29
C VAL A 279 -32.76 -21.80 -16.76
N ALA A 280 -33.16 -22.92 -16.16
CA ALA A 280 -33.50 -22.94 -14.73
C ALA A 280 -32.31 -23.22 -13.80
N LEU A 281 -31.42 -24.15 -14.18
CA LEU A 281 -30.34 -24.62 -13.30
C LEU A 281 -29.11 -23.69 -13.31
N ARG A 282 -28.69 -23.22 -14.48
CA ARG A 282 -27.49 -22.36 -14.59
C ARG A 282 -27.69 -20.96 -14.02
N ARG A 283 -28.90 -20.40 -14.13
CA ARG A 283 -29.23 -19.05 -13.64
C ARG A 283 -29.19 -18.93 -12.12
N ARG A 284 -29.46 -20.03 -11.38
CA ARG A 284 -29.37 -20.04 -9.92
C ARG A 284 -27.92 -19.95 -9.42
N HIS A 285 -26.98 -20.63 -10.09
CA HIS A 285 -25.59 -20.67 -9.66
C HIS A 285 -24.83 -19.35 -9.85
N THR A 286 -25.03 -18.64 -10.97
CA THR A 286 -24.34 -17.36 -11.19
C THR A 286 -24.87 -16.26 -10.28
N SER A 287 -26.20 -16.22 -10.09
CA SER A 287 -26.84 -15.35 -9.10
C SER A 287 -26.30 -15.59 -7.69
N GLN A 288 -26.13 -16.85 -7.27
CA GLN A 288 -25.60 -17.20 -5.95
C GLN A 288 -24.13 -16.75 -5.81
N ARG A 289 -23.31 -16.92 -6.85
CA ARG A 289 -21.91 -16.48 -6.84
C ARG A 289 -21.79 -14.96 -6.72
N ASN A 290 -22.61 -14.21 -7.45
CA ASN A 290 -22.61 -12.75 -7.34
C ASN A 290 -23.05 -12.29 -5.94
N GLN A 291 -24.13 -12.88 -5.41
CA GLN A 291 -24.59 -12.61 -4.04
C GLN A 291 -23.51 -12.91 -2.99
N PHE A 292 -22.76 -13.99 -3.16
CA PHE A 292 -21.64 -14.34 -2.28
C PHE A 292 -20.52 -13.29 -2.33
N LEU A 293 -20.13 -12.82 -3.51
CA LEU A 293 -19.11 -11.78 -3.66
C LEU A 293 -19.56 -10.43 -3.08
N VAL A 294 -20.82 -10.05 -3.30
CA VAL A 294 -21.44 -8.87 -2.69
C VAL A 294 -21.46 -8.99 -1.16
N SER A 295 -21.74 -10.18 -0.61
CA SER A 295 -21.68 -10.44 0.83
C SER A 295 -20.26 -10.30 1.39
N ILE A 296 -19.25 -10.81 0.69
CA ILE A 296 -17.83 -10.60 1.05
C ILE A 296 -17.49 -9.11 1.07
N ALA A 297 -17.82 -8.37 0.01
CA ALA A 297 -17.55 -6.94 -0.07
C ALA A 297 -18.25 -6.16 1.06
N THR A 298 -19.51 -6.53 1.37
CA THR A 298 -20.27 -5.97 2.49
C THR A 298 -19.57 -6.23 3.81
N LYS A 299 -19.12 -7.46 4.07
CA LYS A 299 -18.41 -7.83 5.30
C LYS A 299 -17.08 -7.08 5.44
N LEU A 300 -16.31 -6.96 4.35
CA LEU A 300 -15.05 -6.19 4.34
C LEU A 300 -15.31 -4.71 4.63
N TYR A 301 -16.37 -4.14 4.04
CA TYR A 301 -16.74 -2.75 4.26
C TYR A 301 -17.15 -2.48 5.73
N THR A 302 -17.94 -3.37 6.34
CA THR A 302 -18.42 -3.16 7.72
C THR A 302 -17.39 -3.51 8.79
N SER A 303 -16.41 -4.37 8.50
CA SER A 303 -15.41 -4.79 9.49
C SER A 303 -14.15 -3.93 9.53
N ALA A 304 -13.96 -3.02 8.56
CA ALA A 304 -12.72 -2.28 8.35
C ALA A 304 -12.77 -0.83 8.86
N GLU A 305 -13.10 -0.64 10.13
CA GLU A 305 -13.20 0.68 10.78
C GLU A 305 -11.88 1.48 10.71
N GLU A 306 -10.74 0.81 10.77
CA GLU A 306 -9.41 1.43 10.88
C GLU A 306 -8.70 1.69 9.54
N CYS A 307 -9.32 1.34 8.40
CA CYS A 307 -8.68 1.44 7.08
C CYS A 307 -9.21 2.59 6.21
N ALA A 308 -10.06 3.45 6.77
CA ALA A 308 -10.83 4.46 6.03
C ALA A 308 -11.56 3.88 4.81
N ILE A 309 -12.07 2.65 4.91
CA ILE A 309 -12.66 1.93 3.78
C ILE A 309 -13.86 2.69 3.17
N VAL A 310 -14.55 3.46 4.01
CA VAL A 310 -15.66 4.34 3.63
C VAL A 310 -15.20 5.43 2.68
N GLU A 311 -14.12 6.15 3.02
CA GLU A 311 -13.57 7.20 2.15
C GLU A 311 -12.89 6.60 0.91
N PHE A 312 -12.25 5.43 1.05
CA PHE A 312 -11.71 4.67 -0.09
C PHE A 312 -12.78 4.35 -1.12
N ALA A 313 -13.91 3.76 -0.70
CA ALA A 313 -15.01 3.42 -1.58
C ALA A 313 -15.59 4.66 -2.30
N ALA A 314 -15.60 5.81 -1.64
CA ALA A 314 -16.13 7.05 -2.18
C ALA A 314 -15.19 7.78 -3.15
N THR A 315 -13.88 7.57 -3.06
CA THR A 315 -12.88 8.45 -3.73
C THR A 315 -11.85 7.74 -4.60
N ALA A 316 -11.61 6.44 -4.40
CA ALA A 316 -10.49 5.73 -5.03
C ALA A 316 -10.91 4.54 -5.90
N LEU A 317 -12.19 4.17 -5.89
CA LEU A 317 -12.71 3.16 -6.80
C LEU A 317 -12.87 3.74 -8.21
N ASP A 318 -12.69 2.90 -9.22
CA ASP A 318 -13.01 3.25 -10.59
C ASP A 318 -14.51 3.61 -10.70
N PRO A 319 -14.92 4.61 -11.49
CA PRO A 319 -16.31 5.12 -11.48
C PRO A 319 -17.37 4.03 -11.69
N GLU A 320 -17.06 3.03 -12.52
CA GLU A 320 -17.94 1.89 -12.76
C GLU A 320 -18.08 0.95 -11.55
N VAL A 321 -16.97 0.65 -10.89
CA VAL A 321 -16.94 -0.18 -9.67
C VAL A 321 -17.64 0.55 -8.53
N GLN A 322 -17.47 1.87 -8.45
CA GLN A 322 -18.18 2.73 -7.51
C GLN A 322 -19.70 2.70 -7.74
N ALA A 323 -20.15 2.85 -8.98
CA ALA A 323 -21.58 2.76 -9.32
C ALA A 323 -22.16 1.40 -8.92
N PHE A 324 -21.44 0.31 -9.18
CA PHE A 324 -21.83 -1.03 -8.75
C PHE A 324 -21.93 -1.15 -7.21
N PHE A 325 -20.95 -0.60 -6.47
CA PHE A 325 -20.95 -0.57 -5.02
C PHE A 325 -22.18 0.16 -4.45
N GLU A 326 -22.48 1.35 -4.99
CA GLU A 326 -23.63 2.16 -4.59
C GLU A 326 -24.97 1.44 -4.80
N GLN A 327 -25.08 0.66 -5.88
CA GLN A 327 -26.31 -0.06 -6.23
C GLN A 327 -26.48 -1.38 -5.45
N ASN A 328 -25.40 -2.12 -5.20
CA ASN A 328 -25.49 -3.52 -4.72
C ASN A 328 -25.01 -3.71 -3.28
N VAL A 329 -24.03 -2.94 -2.82
CA VAL A 329 -23.40 -3.13 -1.50
C VAL A 329 -23.94 -2.13 -0.49
N ARG A 330 -24.03 -0.84 -0.85
CA ARG A 330 -24.49 0.21 0.07
C ARG A 330 -25.88 -0.06 0.68
N PRO A 331 -26.89 -0.55 -0.08
CA PRO A 331 -28.19 -0.87 0.51
C PRO A 331 -28.11 -1.96 1.59
N LEU A 332 -27.27 -2.98 1.37
CA LEU A 332 -27.07 -4.06 2.33
C LEU A 332 -26.38 -3.56 3.60
N VAL A 333 -25.41 -2.67 3.46
CA VAL A 333 -24.76 -2.01 4.61
C VAL A 333 -25.79 -1.24 5.42
N SER A 334 -26.68 -0.46 4.77
CA SER A 334 -27.75 0.28 5.46
C SER A 334 -28.73 -0.64 6.19
N LEU A 335 -29.03 -1.82 5.65
CA LEU A 335 -29.86 -2.82 6.32
C LEU A 335 -29.16 -3.43 7.55
N LEU A 336 -27.85 -3.62 7.49
CA LEU A 336 -27.07 -4.18 8.61
C LEU A 336 -26.82 -3.14 9.72
N GLN A 337 -26.76 -1.85 9.38
CA GLN A 337 -26.54 -0.75 10.33
C GLN A 337 -27.79 -0.35 11.14
N THR A 338 -28.71 -1.27 11.37
CA THR A 338 -29.89 -1.01 12.20
C THR A 338 -29.48 -0.38 13.54
N PRO A 339 -30.21 0.64 14.03
CA PRO A 339 -29.72 1.66 14.99
C PRO A 339 -29.40 1.16 16.40
N HIS A 340 -29.42 -0.15 16.62
CA HIS A 340 -29.30 -0.75 17.94
C HIS A 340 -27.86 -1.05 18.38
N GLN A 341 -26.87 -0.97 17.48
CA GLN A 341 -25.50 -1.38 17.82
C GLN A 341 -24.44 -0.46 17.20
N SER A 342 -24.15 0.65 17.86
CA SER A 342 -22.79 1.21 17.96
C SER A 342 -22.83 2.54 18.73
N PRO A 343 -22.47 2.54 20.03
CA PRO A 343 -22.24 3.76 20.80
C PRO A 343 -21.21 4.71 20.14
N TRP A 344 -20.35 4.17 19.28
CA TRP A 344 -19.21 4.86 18.69
C TRP A 344 -19.59 5.85 17.58
N HIS A 345 -20.72 5.67 16.88
CA HIS A 345 -21.16 6.62 15.86
C HIS A 345 -21.65 7.96 16.44
N ARG A 346 -22.17 7.98 17.68
CA ARG A 346 -22.62 9.23 18.32
C ARG A 346 -21.46 10.15 18.70
N LEU A 347 -20.27 9.61 18.95
CA LEU A 347 -19.10 10.41 19.32
C LEU A 347 -18.44 11.11 18.11
N ARG A 348 -18.60 10.57 16.89
CA ARG A 348 -17.97 11.15 15.68
C ARG A 348 -18.67 12.41 15.14
N PHE A 349 -19.92 12.67 15.53
CA PHE A 349 -20.65 13.86 15.05
C PHE A 349 -20.40 15.14 15.86
N TRP A 350 -19.75 15.05 17.02
CA TRP A 350 -19.53 16.20 17.92
C TRP A 350 -18.16 16.89 17.78
N GLN A 351 -17.33 16.50 16.79
CA GLN A 351 -16.00 17.08 16.57
C GLN A 351 -15.82 17.74 15.19
N ARG A 352 -16.90 18.11 14.50
CA ARG A 352 -16.83 18.97 13.30
C ARG A 352 -16.99 20.44 13.63
#